data_AF-A0A8J6XTW5-F1
#
_entry.id   AF-A0A8J6XTW5-F1
#
_cell.length_a   1.000
_cell.length_b   1.000
_cell.length_c   1.000
_cell.angle_alpha   90.00
_cell.angle_beta   90.00
_cell.angle_gamma   90.00
#
_symmetry.space_group_name_H-M   'P 1'
#
loop_
_entity.id
_entity.type
_entity.pdbx_description
1 polymer ?
#
loop_
_entity_poly.entity_id
_entity_poly.type
_entity_poly.pdbx_seq_one_letter_code
_entity_poly.pdbx_strand_id
1 'polypeptide(L)' 'MATYNLNQVKVGLKILVARDPCVIVGTDVVKPGKGQAFTKVKYKNLKTGRVNERTIKASES' A
#
# COMPACT_ATOMS: atom_id res chain seq x y z
N MET A 1 13.11 -2.89 11.05
CA MET A 1 12.23 -2.03 10.22
C MET A 1 11.06 -2.89 9.78
N ALA A 2 9.83 -2.49 10.06
CA ALA A 2 8.66 -3.31 9.73
C ALA A 2 8.45 -3.30 8.21
N THR A 3 9.01 -4.30 7.53
CA THR A 3 8.68 -4.65 6.15
C THR A 3 7.32 -5.31 6.15
N TYR A 4 6.29 -4.50 5.87
CA TYR A 4 4.94 -5.03 5.70
C TYR A 4 4.95 -5.90 4.45
N ASN A 5 4.88 -7.21 4.64
CA ASN A 5 4.65 -8.15 3.55
C ASN A 5 3.35 -7.75 2.84
N LEU A 6 3.38 -7.71 1.50
CA LEU A 6 2.20 -7.41 0.65
C LEU A 6 0.94 -8.20 1.06
N ASN A 7 1.11 -9.42 1.57
CA ASN A 7 0.02 -10.26 2.07
C ASN A 7 -0.71 -9.73 3.33
N GLN A 8 -0.08 -8.85 4.11
CA GLN A 8 -0.66 -8.26 5.31
C GLN A 8 -1.39 -6.94 5.02
N VAL A 9 -1.27 -6.41 3.79
CA VAL A 9 -1.87 -5.15 3.37
C VAL A 9 -3.37 -5.38 3.09
N LYS A 10 -4.20 -5.27 4.13
CA LYS A 10 -5.66 -5.31 4.04
C LYS A 10 -6.28 -3.93 4.19
N VAL A 11 -7.43 -3.72 3.58
CA VAL A 11 -8.26 -2.52 3.78
C VAL A 11 -8.63 -2.40 5.25
N GLY A 12 -8.46 -1.20 5.82
CA GLY A 12 -8.66 -0.93 7.24
C GLY A 12 -7.40 -1.07 8.10
N LEU A 13 -6.30 -1.61 7.57
CA LEU A 13 -5.03 -1.65 8.28
C LEU A 13 -4.48 -0.22 8.45
N LYS A 14 -4.10 0.10 9.69
CA LYS A 14 -3.44 1.36 10.04
C LYS A 14 -1.94 1.18 9.86
N ILE A 15 -1.35 2.01 9.01
CA ILE A 15 0.08 2.01 8.68
C ILE A 15 0.68 3.36 9.05
N LEU A 16 1.96 3.37 9.40
CA LEU A 16 2.72 4.60 9.58
C LEU A 16 3.50 4.87 8.29
N VAL A 17 3.17 5.96 7.61
CA VAL A 17 3.87 6.42 6.41
C VAL A 17 4.49 7.77 6.75
N ALA A 18 5.83 7.87 6.68
CA ALA A 18 6.55 9.12 6.97
C ALA A 18 6.22 9.74 8.36
N ARG A 19 6.06 8.89 9.39
CA ARG A 19 5.62 9.26 10.76
C ARG A 19 4.17 9.76 10.87
N ASP A 20 3.39 9.69 9.80
CA ASP A 20 1.97 9.99 9.83
C ASP A 20 1.10 8.72 9.86
N PRO A 21 0.05 8.71 10.70
CA PRO A 21 -0.91 7.61 10.73
C PRO A 21 -1.78 7.66 9.48
N CYS A 22 -1.71 6.58 8.71
CA CYS A 22 -2.46 6.37 7.48
C CYS A 22 -3.31 5.10 7.61
N VAL A 23 -4.44 5.06 6.92
CA VAL A 23 -5.29 3.87 6.83
C VAL A 23 -5.34 3.40 5.39
N ILE A 24 -5.17 2.10 5.15
CA ILE A 24 -5.31 1.54 3.81
C ILE A 24 -6.80 1.52 3.44
N VAL A 25 -7.14 2.14 2.32
CA VAL A 25 -8.51 2.24 1.81
C VAL A 25 -8.76 1.29 0.64
N GLY A 26 -7.71 0.81 -0.02
CA GLY A 26 -7.84 -0.12 -1.15
C GLY A 26 -6.51 -0.75 -1.53
N THR A 27 -6.57 -1.98 -2.03
CA THR A 27 -5.43 -2.68 -2.62
C THR A 27 -5.85 -3.29 -3.95
N ASP A 28 -5.12 -2.95 -5.01
CA ASP A 28 -5.36 -3.41 -6.37
C ASP A 28 -4.12 -4.16 -6.86
N VAL A 29 -4.26 -5.47 -7.07
CA VAL A 29 -3.17 -6.29 -7.60
C VAL A 29 -3.26 -6.30 -9.13
N VAL A 30 -2.27 -5.70 -9.79
CA VAL A 30 -2.20 -5.63 -11.25
C VAL A 30 -1.17 -6.65 -11.74
N LYS A 31 -1.63 -7.61 -12.53
CA LYS A 31 -0.79 -8.62 -13.20
C LYS A 31 -0.79 -8.32 -14.70
N PRO A 32 0.22 -7.62 -15.25
CA PRO A 32 0.29 -7.37 -16.68
C PRO A 32 0.55 -8.67 -17.44
N GLY A 33 -0.05 -8.85 -18.62
CA GLY A 33 0.14 -10.06 -19.45
C GLY A 33 1.60 -10.30 -19.88
N LYS A 34 2.41 -9.23 -19.94
CA LYS A 34 3.88 -9.27 -20.02
C LYS A 34 4.44 -8.23 -19.05
N GLY A 35 5.13 -8.68 -18.00
CA GLY A 35 5.76 -7.82 -16.99
C GLY A 35 5.64 -8.35 -15.56
N GLN A 36 6.31 -7.72 -14.60
CA GLN A 36 6.23 -8.11 -13.20
C GLN A 36 4.91 -7.62 -12.58
N ALA A 37 4.27 -8.47 -11.78
CA ALA A 37 3.09 -8.10 -11.01
C ALA A 37 3.42 -7.01 -9.99
N PHE A 38 2.55 -6.01 -9.88
CA PHE A 38 2.65 -4.95 -8.90
C PHE A 38 1.31 -4.73 -8.22
N THR A 39 1.37 -4.32 -6.96
CA THR A 39 0.19 -4.02 -6.16
C THR A 39 0.13 -2.52 -5.93
N LYS A 40 -0.99 -1.91 -6.30
CA LYS A 40 -1.31 -0.53 -5.97
C LYS A 40 -2.01 -0.52 -4.63
N VAL A 41 -1.45 0.19 -3.66
CA VAL A 41 -2.01 0.39 -2.33
C VAL A 41 -2.48 1.82 -2.22
N LYS A 42 -3.77 2.02 -2.04
CA LYS A 42 -4.36 3.31 -1.72
C LYS A 42 -4.46 3.44 -0.21
N TYR A 43 -3.93 4.52 0.33
CA TYR A 43 -4.01 4.82 1.75
C TYR A 43 -4.43 6.27 1.97
N LYS A 44 -5.24 6.49 3.00
CA LYS A 44 -5.70 7.79 3.44
C LYS A 44 -4.90 8.22 4.66
N ASN A 45 -4.26 9.38 4.59
CA ASN A 45 -3.63 9.99 5.76
C ASN A 45 -4.71 10.48 6.72
N LEU A 46 -4.64 10.05 7.98
CA LEU A 46 -5.65 10.39 8.99
C LEU A 46 -5.47 11.81 9.53
N LYS A 47 -4.27 12.41 9.43
CA LYS A 47 -4.04 13.81 9.82
C LYS A 47 -4.51 14.79 8.77
N THR A 48 -4.18 14.55 7.50
CA THR A 48 -4.48 15.49 6.40
C THR A 48 -5.73 15.14 5.62
N GLY A 49 -6.29 13.95 5.83
CA GLY A 49 -7.44 13.44 5.09
C GLY A 49 -7.14 13.06 3.64
N ARG A 50 -5.91 13.29 3.15
CA ARG A 50 -5.52 13.06 1.76
C ARG A 50 -5.39 11.58 1.46
N VAL A 51 -5.92 11.16 0.31
CA VAL A 51 -5.74 9.80 -0.21
C VAL A 51 -4.55 9.80 -1.15
N ASN A 52 -3.58 8.94 -0.86
CA ASN A 52 -2.38 8.73 -1.67
C ASN A 52 -2.36 7.31 -2.20
N GLU A 53 -1.76 7.12 -3.38
CA GLU A 53 -1.54 5.81 -3.99
C GLU A 53 -0.05 5.50 -3.99
N ARG A 54 0.32 4.28 -3.59
CA ARG A 54 1.69 3.78 -3.68
C ARG A 54 1.70 2.45 -4.40
N THR A 55 2.56 2.34 -5.41
CA THR A 55 2.77 1.09 -6.14
C THR A 55 3.90 0.32 -5.46
N ILE A 56 3.64 -0.93 -5.10
CA ILE A 56 4.60 -1.86 -4.51
C ILE A 56 4.81 -2.99 -5.51
N LYS A 57 6.04 -3.18 -5.98
CA LYS A 57 6.39 -4.31 -6.85
C LYS A 57 6.67 -5.53 -5.97
N ALA A 58 6.30 -6.72 -6.42
CA ALA A 58 6.52 -7.96 -5.67
C ALA A 58 8.01 -8.28 -5.38
N SER A 59 8.94 -7.55 -6.03
CA SER A 59 10.38 -7.74 -5.88
C SER A 59 11.04 -6.93 -4.75
N GLU A 60 10.33 -5.97 -4.15
CA GLU A 60 10.86 -5.21 -3.00
C GLU A 60 10.35 -5.87 -1.71
N SER A 61 11.17 -6.78 -1.16
CA SER A 61 11.01 -7.37 0.17
C SER A 61 11.85 -6.65 1.20
#